data_AF-A0A973X623-F1
#
_entry.id   AF-A0A973X623-F1
#
_cell.length_a   1.000
_cell.length_b   1.000
_cell.length_c   1.000
_cell.angle_alpha   90.00
_cell.angle_beta   90.00
_cell.angle_gamma   90.00
#
_symmetry.space_group_name_H-M   'P 1'
#
loop_
_entity.id
_entity.type
_entity.pdbx_description
1 polymer ?
#
loop_
_entity_poly.entity_id
_entity_poly.type
_entity_poly.pdbx_seq_one_letter_code
_entity_poly.pdbx_strand_id
1 'polypeptide(L)'
;MADINRDSDEIELASPPRFAYGERVIARSVVRNDGTYNGRDIGEVLVNKGEIGYVININTFLQQFYIYAVDFVESGHRVGMRAKELCTLDNLPEEVLAQLGDKAAVLHSLGSTTPTMDAS
;
A
#
# COMPACT_ATOMS: atom_id res chain seq x y z
N MET A 1 -20.08 -0.74 -29.94
CA MET A 1 -19.85 0.07 -28.73
C MET A 1 -19.16 -0.82 -27.75
N ALA A 2 -17.91 -0.50 -27.38
CA ALA A 2 -17.20 -1.27 -26.36
C ALA A 2 -17.95 -1.13 -25.03
N ASP A 3 -18.32 -2.26 -24.43
CA ASP A 3 -18.77 -2.35 -23.05
C ASP A 3 -17.65 -1.82 -22.15
N ILE A 4 -17.68 -0.52 -21.88
CA ILE A 4 -16.86 0.09 -20.85
C ILE A 4 -17.45 -0.43 -19.56
N ASN A 5 -16.88 -1.53 -19.06
CA ASN A 5 -17.09 -2.01 -17.71
C ASN A 5 -16.61 -0.91 -16.76
N ARG A 6 -17.51 0.02 -16.41
CA ARG A 6 -17.33 0.95 -15.30
C ARG A 6 -17.35 0.09 -14.05
N ASP A 7 -16.16 -0.34 -13.62
CA ASP A 7 -15.90 -0.94 -12.31
C ASP A 7 -16.38 0.07 -11.25
N SER A 8 -17.66 -0.07 -10.87
CA SER A 8 -18.40 0.63 -9.83
C SER A 8 -18.57 2.16 -9.98
N ASP A 9 -19.80 2.64 -9.83
CA ASP A 9 -20.17 4.06 -9.67
C ASP A 9 -19.68 4.65 -8.32
N GLU A 10 -18.70 3.99 -7.67
CA GLU A 10 -18.19 4.35 -6.36
C GLU A 10 -17.12 5.43 -6.49
N ILE A 11 -17.53 6.66 -6.17
CA ILE A 11 -16.62 7.79 -5.99
C ILE A 11 -15.93 7.61 -4.64
N GLU A 12 -14.71 7.06 -4.62
CA GLU A 12 -13.92 6.89 -3.39
C GLU A 12 -13.75 8.23 -2.65
N LEU A 13 -13.63 9.32 -3.41
CA LEU A 13 -13.53 10.71 -2.92
C LEU A 13 -14.76 11.23 -2.17
N ALA A 14 -15.91 10.54 -2.23
CA ALA A 14 -17.08 10.89 -1.44
C ALA A 14 -16.93 10.49 0.05
N SER A 15 -15.93 9.67 0.37
CA SER A 15 -15.57 9.25 1.72
C SER A 15 -14.18 9.77 2.10
N PRO A 16 -13.84 9.86 3.40
CA PRO A 16 -12.47 10.18 3.81
C PRO A 16 -11.48 9.11 3.27
N PRO A 17 -10.20 9.49 3.06
CA PRO A 17 -9.19 8.54 2.61
C PRO A 17 -9.05 7.40 3.62
N ARG A 18 -8.86 6.18 3.10
CA ARG A 18 -8.79 4.95 3.89
C ARG A 18 -7.51 4.84 4.72
N PHE A 19 -6.44 5.48 4.27
CA PHE A 19 -5.14 5.47 4.94
C PHE A 19 -4.67 6.91 5.17
N ALA A 20 -3.95 7.13 6.27
CA ALA A 20 -3.36 8.43 6.58
C ALA A 20 -1.92 8.57 6.06
N TYR A 21 -1.43 9.81 5.99
CA TYR A 21 -0.01 10.07 5.79
C TYR A 21 0.80 9.47 6.95
N GLY A 22 1.89 8.79 6.63
CA GLY A 22 2.78 8.10 7.57
C GLY A 22 2.29 6.71 8.00
N GLU A 23 1.11 6.27 7.56
CA GLU A 23 0.56 4.97 7.93
C GLU A 23 1.34 3.82 7.29
N ARG A 24 1.58 2.76 8.07
CA ARG A 24 2.23 1.55 7.55
C ARG A 24 1.21 0.71 6.80
N VAL A 25 1.57 0.38 5.58
CA VAL A 25 0.76 -0.42 4.69
C VAL A 25 1.56 -1.57 4.11
N ILE A 26 0.87 -2.64 3.78
CA ILE A 26 1.42 -3.81 3.09
C ILE A 26 0.78 -3.94 1.70
N ALA A 27 1.59 -4.23 0.69
CA ALA A 27 1.11 -4.51 -0.66
C ALA A 27 0.38 -5.86 -0.68
N ARG A 28 -0.90 -5.87 -1.04
CA ARG A 28 -1.67 -7.12 -1.13
C ARG A 28 -1.61 -7.79 -2.51
N SER A 29 -1.14 -7.03 -3.50
CA SER A 29 -1.03 -7.42 -4.90
C SER A 29 0.36 -7.05 -5.41
N VAL A 30 0.84 -7.82 -6.38
CA VAL A 30 2.06 -7.47 -7.13
C VAL A 30 1.76 -6.28 -8.03
N VAL A 31 2.59 -5.24 -7.96
CA VAL A 31 2.49 -4.07 -8.85
C VAL A 31 3.54 -4.17 -9.93
N ARG A 32 3.12 -3.99 -11.17
CA ARG A 32 3.99 -3.93 -12.34
C ARG A 32 3.93 -2.54 -12.94
N ASN A 33 5.05 -2.12 -13.54
CA ASN A 33 5.10 -0.86 -14.24
C ASN A 33 4.15 -0.88 -15.45
N ASP A 34 3.18 0.01 -15.48
CA ASP A 34 2.27 0.19 -16.62
C ASP A 34 2.82 1.17 -17.67
N GLY A 35 4.03 1.70 -17.44
CA GLY A 35 4.69 2.70 -18.27
C GLY A 35 4.77 4.08 -17.63
N THR A 36 4.22 4.26 -16.42
CA THR A 36 4.29 5.52 -15.68
C THR A 36 5.52 5.64 -14.78
N TYR A 37 6.19 4.53 -14.46
CA TYR A 37 7.39 4.53 -13.63
C TYR A 37 8.65 4.68 -14.47
N ASN A 38 9.46 5.70 -14.17
CA ASN A 38 10.69 6.00 -14.90
C ASN A 38 11.83 5.03 -14.59
N GLY A 39 12.61 4.66 -15.60
CA GLY A 39 13.83 3.86 -15.44
C GLY A 39 13.59 2.36 -15.27
N ARG A 40 12.36 1.88 -15.49
CA ARG A 40 11.97 0.46 -15.45
C ARG A 40 11.18 0.13 -16.72
N ASP A 41 11.33 -1.07 -17.25
CA ASP A 41 10.57 -1.50 -18.42
C ASP A 41 9.08 -1.71 -18.09
N ILE A 42 8.23 -1.60 -19.11
CA ILE A 42 6.79 -1.89 -18.99
C ILE A 42 6.62 -3.38 -18.64
N GLY A 43 5.80 -3.66 -17.63
CA GLY A 43 5.54 -5.00 -17.12
C GLY A 43 6.54 -5.47 -16.06
N GLU A 44 7.61 -4.73 -15.79
CA GLU A 44 8.56 -5.06 -14.73
C GLU A 44 7.91 -4.94 -13.35
N VAL A 45 8.22 -5.88 -12.45
CA VAL A 45 7.68 -5.88 -11.08
C VAL A 45 8.36 -4.77 -10.27
N LEU A 46 7.56 -3.82 -9.82
CA LEU A 46 8.01 -2.74 -8.95
C LEU A 46 7.86 -3.13 -7.48
N VAL A 47 6.76 -3.80 -7.12
CA VAL A 47 6.42 -4.15 -5.75
C VAL A 47 5.86 -5.56 -5.73
N ASN A 48 6.35 -6.38 -4.82
CA ASN A 48 5.88 -7.73 -4.56
C ASN A 48 4.77 -7.72 -3.52
N LYS A 49 3.89 -8.72 -3.60
CA LYS A 49 2.89 -8.95 -2.57
C LYS A 49 3.60 -9.25 -1.25
N GLY A 50 3.22 -8.54 -0.20
CA GLY A 50 3.78 -8.67 1.14
C GLY A 50 4.80 -7.58 1.49
N GLU A 51 5.26 -6.79 0.52
CA GLU A 51 6.19 -5.69 0.81
C GLU A 51 5.54 -4.62 1.67
N ILE A 52 6.33 -4.07 2.59
CA ILE A 52 5.89 -3.06 3.54
C ILE A 52 6.38 -1.69 3.08
N GLY A 53 5.48 -0.73 3.16
CA GLY A 53 5.78 0.65 2.86
C GLY A 53 5.00 1.63 3.72
N TYR A 54 5.37 2.90 3.57
CA TYR A 54 4.77 4.00 4.31
C TYR A 54 4.06 4.93 3.33
N VAL A 55 2.83 5.32 3.66
CA VAL A 55 2.10 6.32 2.87
C VAL A 55 2.79 7.67 3.04
N ILE A 56 3.27 8.26 1.96
CA ILE A 56 3.99 9.54 1.96
C ILE A 56 3.25 10.64 1.19
N ASN A 57 2.20 10.30 0.45
CA ASN A 57 1.31 11.28 -0.15
C ASN A 57 -0.03 10.65 -0.50
N ILE A 58 -1.09 11.44 -0.49
CA ILE A 58 -2.44 11.02 -0.90
C ILE A 58 -2.87 11.92 -2.05
N ASN A 59 -2.84 11.36 -3.25
CA ASN A 59 -3.24 12.02 -4.47
C ASN A 59 -4.64 11.55 -4.91
N THR A 60 -5.15 12.18 -5.95
CA THR A 60 -6.45 11.84 -6.53
C THR A 60 -6.31 11.61 -8.02
N PHE A 61 -7.13 10.71 -8.57
CA PHE A 61 -7.18 10.43 -10.01
C PHE A 61 -8.62 10.50 -10.52
N LEU A 62 -8.81 11.19 -11.65
CA LEU A 62 -10.11 11.44 -12.29
C LEU A 62 -11.21 11.99 -11.36
N GLN A 63 -10.81 12.61 -10.24
CA GLN A 63 -11.73 13.04 -9.17
C GLN A 63 -12.65 11.92 -8.66
N GLN A 64 -12.26 10.64 -8.86
CA GLN A 64 -13.01 9.47 -8.43
C GLN A 64 -12.22 8.60 -7.46
N PHE A 65 -10.90 8.47 -7.66
CA PHE A 65 -10.07 7.52 -6.91
C PHE A 65 -9.05 8.22 -6.03
N TYR A 66 -8.77 7.63 -4.86
CA TYR A 66 -7.58 7.95 -4.07
C TYR A 66 -6.39 7.13 -4.57
N ILE A 67 -5.27 7.83 -4.79
CA ILE A 67 -3.99 7.22 -5.15
C ILE A 67 -3.01 7.50 -4.01
N TYR A 68 -2.65 6.45 -3.28
CA TYR A 68 -1.69 6.51 -2.19
C TYR A 68 -0.29 6.35 -2.76
N ALA A 69 0.54 7.38 -2.64
CA ALA A 69 1.97 7.23 -2.90
C ALA A 69 2.59 6.54 -1.70
N VAL A 70 3.11 5.33 -1.92
CA VAL A 70 3.72 4.50 -0.89
C VAL A 70 5.21 4.38 -1.19
N ASP A 71 6.03 4.60 -0.17
CA ASP A 71 7.47 4.39 -0.20
C ASP A 71 7.76 3.00 0.39
N PHE A 72 8.15 2.05 -0.47
CA PHE A 72 8.44 0.67 -0.08
C PHE A 72 9.89 0.55 0.36
N VAL A 73 10.09 0.07 1.60
CA VAL A 73 11.41 0.10 2.25
C VAL A 73 12.35 -0.97 1.67
N GLU A 74 11.80 -2.12 1.29
CA GLU A 74 12.59 -3.26 0.78
C GLU A 74 13.09 -3.01 -0.63
N SER A 75 12.21 -2.54 -1.52
CA SER A 75 12.55 -2.26 -2.92
C SER A 75 13.10 -0.84 -3.15
N GLY A 76 12.90 0.09 -2.21
CA GLY A 76 13.24 1.51 -2.37
C GLY A 76 12.39 2.22 -3.41
N HIS A 77 11.30 1.60 -3.85
CA HIS A 77 10.43 2.15 -4.88
C HIS A 77 9.30 2.98 -4.28
N ARG A 78 9.04 4.10 -4.93
CA ARG A 78 7.88 4.95 -4.65
C ARG A 78 6.80 4.72 -5.68
N VAL A 79 5.69 4.10 -5.29
CA VAL A 79 4.64 3.67 -6.21
C VAL A 79 3.28 4.20 -5.76
N GLY A 80 2.50 4.70 -6.71
CA GLY A 80 1.10 5.07 -6.50
C GLY A 80 0.20 3.84 -6.56
N MET A 81 -0.56 3.57 -5.50
CA MET A 81 -1.44 2.41 -5.40
C MET A 81 -2.85 2.82 -4.98
N ARG A 82 -3.86 2.07 -5.40
CA ARG A 82 -5.25 2.28 -4.93
C ARG A 82 -5.50 1.68 -3.56
N ALA A 83 -6.57 2.13 -2.91
CA ALA A 83 -6.98 1.61 -1.61
C ALA A 83 -7.12 0.08 -1.61
N LYS A 84 -7.68 -0.48 -2.69
CA LYS A 84 -7.91 -1.93 -2.83
C LYS A 84 -6.65 -2.76 -3.06
N GLU A 85 -5.49 -2.14 -3.19
CA GLU A 85 -4.18 -2.80 -3.40
C GLU A 85 -3.29 -2.74 -2.15
N LEU A 86 -3.78 -2.11 -1.08
CA LEU A 86 -3.08 -1.93 0.18
C LEU A 86 -3.89 -2.52 1.34
N CYS A 87 -3.19 -2.89 2.40
CA CYS A 87 -3.76 -3.25 3.70
C CYS A 87 -3.02 -2.48 4.80
N THR A 88 -3.77 -1.92 5.75
CA THR A 88 -3.18 -1.26 6.93
C THR A 88 -2.55 -2.28 7.86
N LEU A 89 -1.42 -1.93 8.47
CA LEU A 89 -0.80 -2.69 9.54
C LEU A 89 -1.11 -2.12 10.92
N ASP A 90 -1.44 -0.83 11.00
CA ASP A 90 -1.61 -0.12 12.27
C ASP A 90 -3.09 -0.04 12.69
N ASN A 91 -4.01 0.06 11.73
CA ASN A 91 -5.44 0.28 11.97
C ASN A 91 -6.28 -0.96 11.63
N LEU A 92 -5.82 -2.14 12.02
CA LEU A 92 -6.57 -3.38 11.81
C LEU A 92 -7.79 -3.44 12.76
N PRO A 93 -8.97 -3.86 12.26
CA PRO A 93 -10.14 -4.00 13.12
C PRO A 93 -9.93 -5.09 14.18
N GLU A 94 -10.52 -4.92 15.36
CA GLU A 94 -10.34 -5.82 16.51
C GLU A 94 -10.66 -7.29 16.19
N GLU A 95 -11.67 -7.53 15.35
CA GLU A 95 -12.02 -8.88 14.87
C GLU A 95 -10.89 -9.56 14.09
N VAL A 96 -10.10 -8.80 13.33
CA VAL A 96 -8.96 -9.32 12.55
C VAL A 96 -7.76 -9.53 13.47
N LEU A 97 -7.52 -8.61 14.40
CA LEU A 97 -6.48 -8.77 15.42
C LEU A 97 -6.74 -10.02 16.29
N ALA A 98 -7.98 -10.24 16.70
CA ALA A 98 -8.40 -11.42 17.46
C ALA A 98 -8.17 -12.74 16.69
N GLN A 99 -8.39 -12.73 15.36
CA GLN A 99 -8.11 -13.88 14.51
C GLN A 99 -6.61 -14.09 14.25
N LEU A 100 -5.81 -13.03 14.26
CA LEU A 100 -4.37 -13.09 14.03
C LEU A 100 -3.61 -13.63 15.26
N GLY A 101 -4.13 -13.44 16.48
CA GLY A 101 -3.52 -13.93 17.72
C GLY A 101 -2.05 -13.51 17.84
N ASP A 102 -1.14 -14.45 18.06
CA ASP A 102 0.31 -14.20 18.16
C ASP A 102 0.93 -13.50 16.92
N LYS A 103 0.32 -13.65 15.74
CA LYS A 103 0.82 -12.98 14.52
C LYS A 103 0.60 -11.47 14.56
N ALA A 104 -0.36 -10.97 15.33
CA ALA A 104 -0.58 -9.53 15.49
C ALA A 104 0.64 -8.84 16.13
N ALA A 105 1.29 -9.50 17.10
CA ALA A 105 2.52 -8.99 17.71
C ALA A 105 3.67 -8.88 16.70
N VAL A 106 3.74 -9.82 15.75
CA VAL A 106 4.73 -9.78 14.66
C VAL A 106 4.50 -8.59 13.74
N LEU A 107 3.25 -8.21 13.45
CA LEU A 107 2.94 -7.05 12.57
C LEU A 107 3.49 -5.72 13.11
N HIS A 108 3.54 -5.55 14.43
CA HIS A 108 4.14 -4.36 15.05
C HIS A 108 5.67 -4.33 14.94
N SER A 109 6.31 -5.50 14.85
CA SER A 109 7.76 -5.63 14.66
C SER A 109 8.22 -5.55 13.20
N LEU A 110 7.30 -5.63 12.23
CA LEU A 110 7.65 -5.54 10.82
C LEU A 110 7.89 -4.07 10.40
N GLY A 111 9.04 -3.82 9.76
CA GLY A 111 9.42 -2.47 9.27
C GLY A 111 10.00 -1.53 10.33
N SER A 112 9.95 -1.88 11.61
CA SER A 112 10.74 -1.20 12.63
C SER A 112 12.18 -1.67 12.53
N THR A 113 13.05 -0.84 11.94
CA THR A 113 14.49 -0.96 12.15
C THR A 113 14.75 -0.74 13.65
N THR A 114 14.66 -1.79 14.45
CA THR A 114 15.44 -1.81 15.69
C THR A 114 16.88 -1.73 15.19
N PRO A 115 17.63 -0.64 15.43
CA PRO A 115 19.04 -0.69 15.15
C PRO A 115 19.56 -1.83 16.02
N THR A 116 20.02 -2.90 15.38
CA THR A 116 20.93 -3.82 16.03
C THR A 116 22.11 -2.94 16.42
N MET A 117 22.09 -2.42 17.65
CA MET A 117 23.27 -1.85 18.26
C MET A 117 24.19 -3.05 18.42
N ASP A 118 25.05 -3.24 17.41
CA ASP A 118 26.22 -4.10 17.51
C ASP A 118 27.01 -3.61 18.73
N ALA A 119 26.82 -4.33 19.84
CA ALA A 119 27.69 -4.26 20.98
C ALA A 119 28.97 -5.02 20.59
N SER A 120 30.05 -4.28 20.32
CA SER A 120 31.44 -4.60 20.71
C SER A 120 32.40 -3.51 20.27
#